data_AF-A0A9X8YM13-F1
#
_entry.id   AF-A0A9X8YM13-F1
#
_cell.length_a   1.000
_cell.length_b   1.000
_cell.length_c   1.000
_cell.angle_alpha   90.00
_cell.angle_beta   90.00
_cell.angle_gamma   90.00
#
_symmetry.space_group_name_H-M   'P 1'
#
loop_
_entity.id
_entity.type
_entity.pdbx_description
1 polymer ?
#
loop_
_entity_poly.entity_id
_entity_poly.type
_entity_poly.pdbx_seq_one_letter_code
_entity_poly.pdbx_strand_id
1 'polypeptide(L)'
;ARRVLSKSPYFQRFSRRPFAEWPQMDKALMMAQFDRMNTAGLQRDAVLACAQRSEADRDFTPKIGRYSVGLSSGTSGQRGVFVVSPREQ
;
A
#
# COMPACT_ATOMS: atom_id res chain seq x y z
N ALA A 1 -4.11 -0.50 15.86
CA ALA A 1 -4.86 -0.63 14.57
C ALA A 1 -6.01 0.37 14.43
N ARG A 2 -7.05 0.37 15.30
CA ARG A 2 -8.33 1.10 15.11
C ARG A 2 -8.20 2.62 14.87
N ARG A 3 -7.27 3.30 15.53
CA ARG A 3 -7.03 4.76 15.36
C ARG A 3 -6.46 5.15 13.98
N VAL A 4 -5.68 4.26 13.36
CA VAL A 4 -5.07 4.51 12.04
C VAL A 4 -6.01 4.03 10.94
N LEU A 5 -6.51 2.79 11.04
CA LEU A 5 -7.35 2.19 10.02
C LEU A 5 -8.73 2.87 9.88
N SER A 6 -9.21 3.57 10.91
CA SER A 6 -10.41 4.41 10.78
C SER A 6 -10.23 5.62 9.85
N LYS A 7 -9.00 6.02 9.54
CA LYS A 7 -8.68 7.08 8.58
C LYS A 7 -8.58 6.58 7.14
N SER A 8 -8.58 5.26 6.92
CA SER A 8 -8.60 4.68 5.58
C SER A 8 -10.03 4.66 5.04
N PRO A 9 -10.28 5.19 3.83
CA PRO A 9 -11.59 5.08 3.17
C PRO A 9 -12.12 3.65 3.05
N TYR A 10 -11.24 2.64 2.91
CA TYR A 10 -11.62 1.23 2.87
C TYR A 10 -11.98 0.71 4.26
N PHE A 11 -11.07 0.85 5.23
CA PHE A 11 -11.20 0.23 6.56
C PHE A 11 -12.13 0.97 7.53
N GLN A 12 -12.47 2.23 7.27
CA GLN A 12 -13.36 3.02 8.13
C GLN A 12 -14.70 2.32 8.37
N ARG A 13 -15.27 1.67 7.35
CA ARG A 13 -16.57 0.94 7.45
C ARG A 13 -16.51 -0.28 8.38
N PHE A 14 -15.33 -0.88 8.53
CA PHE A 14 -15.11 -2.06 9.38
C PHE A 14 -14.61 -1.67 10.78
N SER A 15 -14.15 -0.43 10.96
CA SER A 15 -13.54 0.04 12.22
C SER A 15 -14.42 -0.06 13.47
N ARG A 16 -15.74 -0.14 13.30
CA ARG A 16 -16.72 -0.32 14.39
C ARG A 16 -17.24 -1.76 14.52
N ARG A 17 -16.86 -2.66 13.60
CA ARG A 17 -17.28 -4.07 13.60
C ARG A 17 -16.26 -4.93 14.36
N PRO A 18 -16.69 -6.05 14.95
CA PRO A 18 -15.78 -7.08 15.47
C PRO A 18 -14.75 -7.51 14.42
N PHE A 19 -13.52 -7.81 14.84
CA PHE A 19 -12.44 -8.20 13.92
C PHE A 19 -12.78 -9.44 13.08
N ALA A 20 -13.59 -10.36 13.62
CA ALA A 20 -14.04 -11.56 12.90
C ALA A 20 -14.89 -11.25 11.65
N GLU A 21 -15.47 -10.05 11.56
CA GLU A 21 -16.24 -9.60 10.38
C GLU A 21 -15.37 -8.85 9.35
N TRP A 22 -14.08 -8.71 9.60
CA TRP A 22 -13.19 -8.03 8.66
C TRP A 22 -12.89 -8.93 7.46
N PRO A 23 -12.80 -8.36 6.25
CA PRO A 23 -12.49 -9.15 5.07
C PRO A 23 -11.10 -9.77 5.20
N GLN A 24 -10.97 -11.02 4.73
CA GLN A 24 -9.67 -11.65 4.56
C GLN A 24 -8.85 -10.84 3.56
N MET A 25 -7.59 -10.54 3.92
CA MET A 25 -6.70 -9.75 3.07
C MET A 25 -5.86 -10.69 2.21
N ASP A 26 -6.16 -10.71 0.92
CA ASP A 26 -5.28 -11.27 -0.10
C ASP A 26 -4.64 -10.16 -0.94
N LYS A 27 -3.63 -10.54 -1.72
CA LYS A 27 -2.89 -9.60 -2.55
C LYS A 27 -3.76 -8.95 -3.63
N ALA A 28 -4.68 -9.70 -4.24
CA ALA A 28 -5.51 -9.17 -5.33
C ALA A 28 -6.44 -8.07 -4.80
N LEU A 29 -7.10 -8.31 -3.67
CA LEU A 29 -7.93 -7.34 -2.98
C LEU A 29 -7.12 -6.13 -2.52
N MET A 30 -5.95 -6.35 -1.92
CA MET A 30 -5.08 -5.26 -1.46
C MET A 30 -4.61 -4.38 -2.62
N MET A 31 -4.23 -4.96 -3.76
CA MET A 31 -3.82 -4.21 -4.95
C MET A 31 -5.01 -3.55 -5.65
N ALA A 32 -6.21 -4.14 -5.63
CA ALA A 32 -7.41 -3.54 -6.21
C ALA A 32 -7.94 -2.37 -5.38
N GLN A 33 -7.71 -2.37 -4.06
CA GLN A 33 -8.21 -1.36 -3.13
C GLN A 33 -7.11 -0.49 -2.52
N PHE A 34 -5.87 -0.58 -3.02
CA PHE A 34 -4.70 0.10 -2.48
C PHE A 34 -4.95 1.59 -2.17
N ASP A 35 -5.51 2.32 -3.14
CA ASP A 35 -5.78 3.75 -3.06
C ASP A 35 -6.74 4.11 -1.92
N ARG A 36 -7.68 3.20 -1.62
CA ARG A 36 -8.66 3.36 -0.54
C ARG A 36 -8.14 2.82 0.79
N MET A 37 -7.24 1.84 0.76
CA MET A 37 -6.71 1.20 1.95
C MET A 37 -5.62 2.03 2.62
N ASN A 38 -4.74 2.68 1.86
CA ASN A 38 -3.68 3.48 2.44
C ASN A 38 -4.25 4.79 3.02
N THR A 39 -3.66 5.25 4.13
CA THR A 39 -4.10 6.48 4.83
C THR A 39 -3.37 7.73 4.34
N ALA A 40 -2.48 7.57 3.36
CA ALA A 40 -1.64 8.62 2.80
C ALA A 40 -2.19 9.22 1.50
N GLY A 41 -3.31 8.69 0.99
CA GLY A 41 -3.92 9.12 -0.27
C GLY A 41 -3.11 8.74 -1.52
N LEU A 42 -2.18 7.79 -1.40
CA LEU A 42 -1.31 7.36 -2.50
C LEU A 42 -2.13 6.62 -3.56
N GLN A 43 -1.80 6.88 -4.82
CA GLN A 43 -2.38 6.19 -5.96
C GLN A 43 -1.49 5.01 -6.35
N ARG A 44 -2.08 3.83 -6.50
CA ARG A 44 -1.36 2.58 -6.81
C ARG A 44 -0.50 2.70 -8.05
N ASP A 45 -1.04 3.28 -9.12
CA ASP A 45 -0.36 3.31 -10.41
C ASP A 45 0.86 4.24 -10.36
N ALA A 46 0.78 5.35 -9.61
CA ALA A 46 1.93 6.22 -9.36
C ALA A 46 3.02 5.50 -8.54
N VAL A 47 2.62 4.79 -7.47
CA VAL A 47 3.54 4.01 -6.64
C VAL A 47 4.22 2.90 -7.45
N LEU A 48 3.46 2.17 -8.26
CA LEU A 48 3.98 1.13 -9.17
C LEU A 48 4.97 1.70 -10.17
N ALA A 49 4.62 2.80 -10.85
CA ALA A 49 5.48 3.43 -11.84
C ALA A 49 6.81 3.90 -11.23
N CYS A 50 6.74 4.53 -10.05
CA CYS A 50 7.93 4.95 -9.32
C CYS A 50 8.81 3.75 -8.92
N ALA A 51 8.21 2.71 -8.34
CA ALA A 51 8.95 1.51 -7.93
C ALA A 51 9.57 0.75 -9.12
N GLN A 52 8.86 0.67 -10.24
CA GLN A 52 9.38 0.05 -11.47
C GLN A 52 10.57 0.83 -12.05
N ARG A 53 10.50 2.16 -12.06
CA ARG A 53 11.62 3.00 -12.49
C ARG A 53 12.83 2.83 -11.58
N SER A 54 12.62 2.86 -10.26
CA SER A 54 13.69 2.64 -9.30
C SER A 54 14.40 1.30 -9.47
N GLU A 55 13.65 0.24 -9.78
CA GLU A 55 14.22 -1.08 -10.07
C GLU A 55 14.99 -1.10 -11.40
N ALA A 56 14.47 -0.43 -12.43
CA ALA A 56 15.11 -0.36 -13.75
C ALA A 56 16.42 0.44 -13.71
N ASP A 57 16.40 1.60 -13.06
CA ASP A 57 17.54 2.52 -12.99
C ASP A 57 18.50 2.17 -11.85
N ARG A 58 18.13 1.22 -10.99
CA ARG A 58 18.84 0.86 -9.75
C ARG A 58 19.03 2.04 -8.80
N ASP A 59 18.12 3.00 -8.87
CA ASP A 59 18.07 4.20 -8.02
C ASP A 59 16.82 4.19 -7.14
N PHE A 60 17.02 3.99 -5.84
CA PHE A 60 15.97 3.93 -4.82
C PHE A 60 15.83 5.23 -4.02
N THR A 61 16.45 6.32 -4.48
CA THR A 61 16.25 7.66 -3.93
C THR A 61 14.87 8.27 -4.25
N PRO A 62 14.19 7.98 -5.38
CA PRO A 62 12.87 8.53 -5.69
C PRO A 62 11.82 8.15 -4.64
N LYS A 63 10.95 9.11 -4.31
CA LYS A 63 9.87 8.97 -3.33
C LYS A 63 8.56 9.50 -3.91
N ILE A 64 7.43 8.98 -3.43
CA ILE A 64 6.12 9.59 -3.67
C ILE A 64 5.81 10.49 -2.47
N GLY A 65 5.98 11.80 -2.66
CA GLY A 65 6.00 12.75 -1.55
C GLY A 65 7.13 12.40 -0.56
N ARG A 66 6.77 12.02 0.66
CA ARG A 66 7.73 11.59 1.69
C ARG A 66 7.90 10.07 1.80
N TYR A 67 7.16 9.29 1.02
CA TYR A 67 7.09 7.85 1.17
C TYR A 67 8.07 7.15 0.23
N SER A 68 8.88 6.25 0.79
CA SER A 68 9.72 5.35 0.00
C SER A 68 8.85 4.21 -0.53
N VAL A 69 9.09 3.82 -1.78
CA VAL A 69 8.29 2.82 -2.49
C VAL A 69 9.19 1.76 -3.09
N GLY A 70 8.69 0.53 -3.18
CA GLY A 70 9.43 -0.56 -3.80
C GLY A 70 8.52 -1.67 -4.27
N LEU A 71 9.06 -2.58 -5.08
CA LEU A 71 8.31 -3.72 -5.60
C LEU A 71 8.32 -4.86 -4.57
N SER A 72 7.17 -5.51 -4.40
CA SER A 72 7.12 -6.79 -3.69
C SER A 72 7.22 -7.93 -4.69
N SER A 73 8.29 -8.71 -4.58
CA SER A 73 8.49 -9.97 -5.30
C SER A 73 7.63 -11.05 -4.65
N GLY A 74 6.33 -11.08 -4.99
CA GLY A 74 5.43 -12.14 -4.55
C GLY A 74 5.56 -13.41 -5.41
N THR A 75 5.06 -14.53 -4.91
CA THR A 75 5.07 -15.86 -5.56
C THR A 75 4.03 -16.05 -6.67
N SER A 76 3.18 -15.05 -6.93
CA SER A 76 2.01 -15.16 -7.81
C SER A 76 2.17 -14.54 -9.21
N GLY A 77 3.40 -14.25 -9.65
CA GLY A 77 3.70 -13.72 -10.98
C GLY A 77 3.39 -12.22 -11.19
N GLN A 78 2.40 -11.65 -10.49
CA GLN A 78 2.15 -10.20 -10.51
C GLN A 78 2.96 -9.46 -9.44
N ARG A 79 3.71 -8.42 -9.84
CA ARG A 79 4.47 -7.57 -8.91
C ARG A 79 3.52 -6.75 -8.05
N GLY A 80 3.72 -6.79 -6.73
CA GLY A 80 3.03 -5.88 -5.80
C GLY A 80 3.88 -4.66 -5.51
N VAL A 81 3.38 -3.77 -4.64
CA VAL A 81 4.15 -2.64 -4.11
C VAL A 81 4.14 -2.67 -2.59
N PHE A 82 5.20 -2.13 -2.00
CA PHE A 82 5.20 -1.72 -0.60
C PHE A 82 5.53 -0.23 -0.52
N VAL A 83 5.07 0.39 0.57
CA VAL A 83 5.27 1.80 0.86
C VAL A 83 5.70 1.94 2.31
N VAL A 84 6.73 2.75 2.56
CA VAL A 84 7.30 2.98 3.89
C VAL A 84 7.24 4.48 4.19
N SER A 85 6.71 4.86 5.35
CA SER A 85 6.77 6.26 5.80
C SER A 85 8.16 6.58 6.38
N PRO A 86 8.54 7.87 6.52
CA PRO A 86 9.82 8.23 7.13
C PRO A 86 10.02 7.73 8.57
N ARG A 87 8.96 7.31 9.27
CA ARG A 87 9.04 6.76 10.63
C ARG A 87 9.32 5.26 10.65
N GLU A 88 9.15 4.59 9.52
CA GLU A 88 9.26 3.14 9.35
C GLU A 88 10.47 2.77 8.47
N GLN A 89 11.19 3.78 7.99
CA GLN A 89 12.38 3.67 7.15
C GLN A 89 13.63 3.59 8.01
#